data_AF-A0AAW0DMZ2-F1
#
_entry.id   AF-A0AAW0DMZ2-F1
#
_cell.length_a   1.000
_cell.length_b   1.000
_cell.length_c   1.000
_cell.angle_alpha   90.00
_cell.angle_beta   90.00
_cell.angle_gamma   90.00
#
_symmetry.space_group_name_H-M   'P 1'
#
loop_
_entity.id
_entity.type
_entity.pdbx_description
1 polymer ?
#
loop_
_entity_poly.entity_id
_entity_poly.type
_entity_poly.pdbx_seq_one_letter_code
_entity_poly.pdbx_strand_id
1 'polypeptide(L)'
;MVGPAILPALNLVRYQHPDDPWAFGHATEEPAEVGELEREELMKLAKNAIVVNTLQDIYSSRHKNRRCESSTLTSTESLRFTRALYRIMLFQRVFPGKTTIYIDDADTEQEREIRAARKAFFAMYTTAELREIYAVNNFIEALGTWLVRKVLNQDYARCDHAIVVPAEVFLHAYQERNPRLINRHFAHETFAGANNLLVGYVTDPVQAVWKERGEVSLSDSFNHILDHIEEQDDICKQCGTKAGIELWSASNWATQNATSLAFLPCILETLHMAGELPHNAWERAVLQAHMRRGVSLEDLLAELFALKRLPAFSSWRPEDAICLNCLKRFVTQHLHLWLLERKREAGQFIGPDCWYGYHCRVHLIHHDEEHARSFNHLCQARGYWDDGS
;
A
#
# COMPACT_ATOMS: atom_id res chain seq x y z
N MET A 1 22.21 -1.50 14.04
CA MET A 1 22.41 -0.51 15.12
C MET A 1 21.34 0.56 15.01
N VAL A 2 20.89 1.14 16.13
CA VAL A 2 19.85 2.19 16.19
C VAL A 2 20.26 3.50 15.49
N GLY A 3 21.57 3.71 15.33
CA GLY A 3 22.10 4.86 14.59
C GLY A 3 21.91 6.20 15.32
N PRO A 4 21.87 7.31 14.59
CA PRO A 4 21.81 8.66 15.19
C PRO A 4 20.48 8.99 15.88
N ALA A 5 19.43 8.19 15.70
CA ALA A 5 18.14 8.35 16.35
C ALA A 5 18.04 7.63 17.72
N ILE A 6 19.15 7.48 18.44
CA ILE A 6 19.21 6.72 19.69
C ILE A 6 18.35 7.33 20.82
N LEU A 7 18.26 8.65 20.92
CA LEU A 7 17.47 9.31 21.97
C LEU A 7 15.95 9.06 21.80
N PRO A 8 15.34 9.25 20.61
CA PRO A 8 13.96 8.83 20.36
C PRO A 8 13.71 7.34 20.65
N ALA A 9 14.65 6.48 20.25
CA ALA A 9 14.53 5.04 20.47
C ALA A 9 14.59 4.67 21.95
N LEU A 10 15.43 5.34 22.74
CA LEU A 10 15.52 5.17 24.18
C LEU A 10 14.25 5.67 24.89
N ASN A 11 13.69 6.80 24.46
CA ASN A 11 12.43 7.29 25.01
C ASN A 11 11.33 6.22 24.85
N LEU A 12 11.24 5.60 23.66
CA LEU A 12 10.33 4.49 23.42
C LEU A 12 10.57 3.28 24.33
N VAL A 13 11.83 2.89 24.53
CA VAL A 13 12.19 1.69 25.32
C VAL A 13 11.99 1.90 26.82
N ARG A 14 12.30 3.11 27.30
CA ARG A 14 12.17 3.51 28.71
C ARG A 14 10.74 3.86 29.09
N TYR A 15 9.86 4.14 28.12
CA TYR A 15 8.46 4.43 28.42
C TYR A 15 7.76 3.23 29.09
N GLN A 16 7.36 3.45 30.34
CA GLN A 16 6.53 2.55 31.13
C GLN A 16 5.10 3.06 31.05
N HIS A 17 4.19 2.17 30.63
CA HIS A 17 2.77 2.51 30.63
C HIS A 17 2.32 2.67 32.10
N PRO A 18 1.60 3.73 32.45
CA PRO A 18 1.03 3.85 33.79
C PRO A 18 0.08 2.68 34.09
N ASP A 19 -0.01 2.28 35.36
CA ASP A 19 -0.87 1.16 35.78
C ASP A 19 -2.35 1.44 35.52
N ASP A 20 -2.74 2.72 35.50
CA ASP A 20 -4.08 3.15 35.12
C ASP A 20 -4.20 3.21 33.58
N PRO A 21 -5.06 2.37 32.95
CA PRO A 21 -5.27 2.38 31.51
C PRO A 21 -5.85 3.71 30.99
N TRP A 22 -6.45 4.53 31.86
CA TRP A 22 -7.03 5.83 31.53
C TRP A 22 -6.12 7.01 31.85
N ALA A 23 -5.05 6.80 32.61
CA ALA A 23 -4.00 7.79 32.77
C ALA A 23 -3.22 7.84 31.46
N PHE A 24 -3.61 8.72 30.54
CA PHE A 24 -2.76 9.02 29.39
C PHE A 24 -1.45 9.59 29.93
N GLY A 25 -0.37 8.82 29.80
CA GLY A 25 0.92 9.20 30.38
C GLY A 25 1.30 10.60 29.91
N HIS A 26 1.77 11.43 30.84
CA HIS A 26 2.42 12.68 30.46
C HIS A 26 3.53 12.34 29.48
N ALA A 27 3.51 13.01 28.33
CA ALA A 27 4.49 12.76 27.29
C ALA A 27 5.88 12.99 27.90
N THR A 28 6.70 11.94 27.91
CA THR A 28 8.03 12.02 28.50
C THR A 28 8.92 12.79 27.54
N GLU A 29 9.56 13.85 28.03
CA GLU A 29 10.59 14.57 27.28
C GLU A 29 11.64 13.58 26.78
N GLU A 30 12.09 13.78 25.54
CA GLU A 30 13.20 12.98 25.00
C GLU A 30 14.42 13.14 25.92
N PRO A 31 15.10 12.05 26.29
CA PRO A 31 16.25 12.15 27.17
C PRO A 31 17.34 13.00 26.51
N ALA A 32 17.95 13.90 27.28
CA ALA A 32 19.01 14.77 26.78
C ALA A 32 20.29 13.98 26.41
N GLU A 33 20.49 12.81 27.04
CA GLU A 33 21.64 11.93 26.84
C GLU A 33 21.25 10.45 26.98
N VAL A 34 22.10 9.56 26.45
CA VAL A 34 21.87 8.10 26.42
C VAL A 34 21.88 7.51 27.83
N GLY A 35 22.79 7.96 28.69
CA GLY A 35 23.06 7.35 29.99
C GLY A 35 23.63 5.94 29.89
N GLU A 36 23.68 5.21 31.00
CA GLU A 36 24.02 3.79 31.01
C GLU A 36 22.86 2.97 30.41
N LEU A 37 23.20 1.92 29.65
CA LEU A 37 22.24 1.06 28.98
C LEU A 37 22.18 -0.32 29.63
N GLU A 38 20.98 -0.69 30.08
CA GLU A 38 20.76 -2.03 30.61
C GLU A 38 20.67 -3.07 29.48
N ARG A 39 20.96 -4.32 29.81
CA ARG A 39 20.88 -5.43 28.84
C ARG A 39 19.48 -5.57 28.23
N GLU A 40 18.44 -5.36 29.02
CA GLU A 40 17.06 -5.43 28.54
C GLU A 40 16.75 -4.29 27.55
N GLU A 41 17.23 -3.07 27.83
CA GLU A 41 17.09 -1.94 26.92
C GLU A 41 17.76 -2.21 25.58
N LEU A 42 18.99 -2.73 25.59
CA LEU A 42 19.72 -3.12 24.38
C LEU A 42 18.95 -4.13 23.53
N MET A 43 18.30 -5.11 24.16
CA MET A 43 17.48 -6.10 23.43
C MET A 43 16.24 -5.46 22.78
N LYS A 44 15.54 -4.57 23.51
CA LYS A 44 14.38 -3.86 22.97
C LYS A 44 14.77 -2.91 21.84
N LEU A 45 15.88 -2.17 22.00
CA LEU A 45 16.47 -1.31 20.97
C LEU A 45 16.83 -2.11 19.71
N ALA A 46 17.47 -3.26 19.87
CA ALA A 46 17.83 -4.13 18.73
C ALA A 46 16.58 -4.62 17.99
N LYS A 47 15.54 -5.04 18.72
CA LYS A 47 14.27 -5.46 18.12
C LYS A 47 13.59 -4.32 17.35
N ASN A 48 13.49 -3.13 17.94
CA ASN A 48 12.85 -1.99 17.29
C ASN A 48 13.65 -1.52 16.07
N ALA A 49 14.99 -1.56 16.12
CA ALA A 49 15.84 -1.21 14.99
C ALA A 49 15.61 -2.10 13.78
N ILE A 50 15.30 -3.40 13.96
CA ILE A 50 14.96 -4.30 12.84
C ILE A 50 13.67 -3.83 12.15
N VAL A 51 12.64 -3.49 12.93
CA VAL A 51 11.35 -3.00 12.40
C VAL A 51 11.56 -1.68 11.65
N VAL A 52 12.26 -0.74 12.26
CA VAL A 52 12.55 0.59 11.69
C VAL A 52 13.36 0.49 10.41
N ASN A 53 14.42 -0.32 10.38
CA ASN A 53 15.24 -0.49 9.19
C ASN A 53 14.44 -1.14 8.05
N THR A 54 13.63 -2.14 8.34
CA THR A 54 12.80 -2.79 7.32
C THR A 54 11.77 -1.82 6.73
N LEU A 55 11.11 -1.01 7.57
CA LEU A 55 10.19 0.02 7.09
C LEU A 55 10.92 1.14 6.32
N GLN A 56 12.17 1.46 6.69
CA GLN A 56 13.01 2.40 5.95
C GLN A 56 13.39 1.86 4.56
N ASP A 57 13.74 0.58 4.45
CA ASP A 57 14.02 -0.09 3.18
C ASP A 57 12.81 0.00 2.25
N ILE A 58 11.60 -0.32 2.75
CA ILE A 58 10.35 -0.17 2.01
C ILE A 58 10.07 1.29 1.64
N TYR A 59 10.34 2.24 2.54
CA TYR A 59 10.16 3.67 2.26
C TYR A 59 11.07 4.13 1.13
N SER A 60 12.37 3.81 1.23
CA SER A 60 13.38 4.18 0.25
C SER A 60 13.07 3.56 -1.12
N SER A 61 12.70 2.29 -1.15
CA SER A 61 12.38 1.59 -2.40
C SER A 61 11.15 2.20 -3.09
N ARG A 62 10.24 2.83 -2.34
CA ARG A 62 9.00 3.41 -2.88
C ARG A 62 9.09 4.88 -3.24
N HIS A 63 9.88 5.64 -2.51
CA HIS A 63 9.86 7.10 -2.61
C HIS A 63 11.18 7.69 -3.11
N LYS A 64 12.30 6.97 -2.98
CA LYS A 64 13.62 7.48 -3.35
C LYS A 64 14.19 6.83 -4.61
N ASN A 65 14.31 5.50 -4.61
CA ASN A 65 14.89 4.74 -5.72
C ASN A 65 14.17 3.39 -5.85
N ARG A 66 13.44 3.19 -6.96
CA ARG A 66 12.62 1.98 -7.15
C ARG A 66 13.39 0.74 -7.55
N ARG A 67 14.68 0.87 -7.86
CA ARG A 67 15.56 -0.21 -8.33
C ARG A 67 16.31 -0.88 -7.18
N CYS A 68 16.22 -0.36 -5.96
CA CYS A 68 16.92 -0.88 -4.79
C CYS A 68 15.94 -1.36 -3.74
N GLU A 69 16.12 -2.60 -3.28
CA GLU A 69 15.34 -3.16 -2.16
C GLU A 69 15.82 -2.66 -0.80
N SER A 70 17.12 -2.36 -0.69
CA SER A 70 17.71 -1.77 0.51
C SER A 70 17.66 -0.23 0.45
N SER A 71 17.59 0.39 1.62
CA SER A 71 17.57 1.84 1.76
C SER A 71 18.78 2.52 1.11
N THR A 72 18.49 3.47 0.22
CA THR A 72 19.46 4.43 -0.36
C THR A 72 19.34 5.82 0.28
N LEU A 73 18.56 5.95 1.36
CA LEU A 73 18.48 7.20 2.13
C LEU A 73 19.87 7.67 2.56
N THR A 74 20.14 8.97 2.44
CA THR A 74 21.35 9.57 3.01
C THR A 74 21.30 9.50 4.53
N SER A 75 22.44 9.71 5.21
CA SER A 75 22.47 9.73 6.69
C SER A 75 21.46 10.71 7.30
N THR A 76 21.24 11.86 6.66
CA THR A 76 20.29 12.89 7.13
C THR A 76 18.84 12.49 6.89
N GLU A 77 18.52 11.92 5.71
CA GLU A 77 17.18 11.40 5.41
C GLU A 77 16.83 10.21 6.32
N SER A 78 17.78 9.29 6.53
CA SER A 78 17.64 8.16 7.45
C SER A 78 17.41 8.63 8.88
N LEU A 79 18.17 9.62 9.38
CA LEU A 79 17.92 10.22 10.70
C LEU A 79 16.50 10.78 10.83
N ARG A 80 16.02 11.55 9.85
CA ARG A 80 14.66 12.11 9.85
C ARG A 80 13.60 11.00 9.87
N PHE A 81 13.73 10.00 8.99
CA PHE A 81 12.80 8.87 8.92
C PHE A 81 12.76 8.08 10.22
N THR A 82 13.93 7.65 10.72
CA THR A 82 14.04 6.81 11.91
C THR A 82 13.53 7.53 13.15
N ARG A 83 13.90 8.80 13.35
CA ARG A 83 13.40 9.63 14.45
C ARG A 83 11.88 9.79 14.42
N ALA A 84 11.32 10.15 13.26
CA ALA A 84 9.88 10.28 13.08
C ALA A 84 9.15 8.96 13.40
N LEU A 85 9.67 7.83 12.93
CA LEU A 85 9.08 6.52 13.18
C LEU A 85 9.12 6.11 14.66
N TYR A 86 10.25 6.33 15.36
CA TYR A 86 10.32 6.07 16.80
C TYR A 86 9.32 6.91 17.61
N ARG A 87 9.10 8.16 17.22
CA ARG A 87 8.10 9.04 17.86
C ARG A 87 6.66 8.58 17.60
N ILE A 88 6.37 8.07 16.40
CA ILE A 88 5.09 7.42 16.10
C ILE A 88 4.92 6.16 16.95
N MET A 89 5.94 5.32 17.07
CA MET A 89 5.90 4.11 17.92
C MET A 89 5.69 4.47 19.39
N LEU A 90 6.32 5.55 19.88
CA LEU A 90 6.09 6.05 21.23
C LEU A 90 4.65 6.53 21.38
N PHE A 91 4.13 7.30 20.43
CA PHE A 91 2.75 7.76 20.41
C PHE A 91 1.74 6.58 20.48
N GLN A 92 1.96 5.52 19.70
CA GLN A 92 1.16 4.28 19.75
C GLN A 92 1.19 3.60 21.13
N ARG A 93 2.32 3.72 21.85
CA ARG A 93 2.49 3.15 23.19
C ARG A 93 1.85 4.01 24.28
N VAL A 94 1.88 5.34 24.13
CA VAL A 94 1.25 6.31 25.04
C VAL A 94 -0.27 6.33 24.87
N PHE A 95 -0.78 6.15 23.65
CA PHE A 95 -2.21 6.19 23.34
C PHE A 95 -2.71 4.88 22.72
N PRO A 96 -2.62 3.71 23.38
CA PRO A 96 -2.94 2.43 22.75
C PRO A 96 -4.31 2.42 22.06
N GLY A 97 -4.34 1.94 20.82
CA GLY A 97 -5.58 1.83 20.04
C GLY A 97 -6.67 1.01 20.73
N LYS A 98 -6.28 0.00 21.51
CA LYS A 98 -7.21 -0.86 22.26
C LYS A 98 -7.99 -0.08 23.32
N THR A 99 -7.34 0.81 24.07
CA THR A 99 -8.00 1.63 25.10
C THR A 99 -9.00 2.60 24.47
N THR A 100 -8.63 3.14 23.30
CA THR A 100 -9.45 4.10 22.54
C THR A 100 -10.80 3.50 22.09
N ILE A 101 -10.85 2.18 21.90
CA ILE A 101 -12.02 1.46 21.37
C ILE A 101 -13.18 1.36 22.37
N TYR A 102 -12.89 1.37 23.67
CA TYR A 102 -13.90 1.11 24.71
C TYR A 102 -14.65 2.35 25.17
N ILE A 103 -14.48 3.48 24.48
CA ILE A 103 -15.16 4.74 24.80
C ILE A 103 -16.50 4.72 24.11
N ASP A 104 -17.58 4.73 24.91
CA ASP A 104 -18.95 4.75 24.42
C ASP A 104 -19.19 6.02 23.59
N ASP A 105 -19.91 5.89 22.46
CA ASP A 105 -20.16 6.96 21.48
C ASP A 105 -20.88 8.19 22.09
N ALA A 106 -21.36 8.09 23.33
CA ALA A 106 -21.99 9.17 24.09
C ALA A 106 -21.01 10.04 24.92
N ASP A 107 -19.77 9.60 25.19
CA ASP A 107 -18.84 10.33 26.07
C ASP A 107 -17.94 11.32 25.31
N THR A 108 -18.53 12.47 24.98
CA THR A 108 -17.84 13.57 24.29
C THR A 108 -16.77 14.28 25.13
N GLU A 109 -16.75 14.13 26.46
CA GLU A 109 -15.72 14.78 27.28
C GLU A 109 -14.44 13.96 27.25
N GLN A 110 -14.53 12.65 27.48
CA GLN A 110 -13.37 11.76 27.40
C GLN A 110 -12.73 11.79 26.00
N GLU A 111 -13.54 11.84 24.94
CA GLU A 111 -13.03 12.01 23.58
C GLU A 111 -12.20 13.31 23.43
N ARG A 112 -12.71 14.42 23.98
CA ARG A 112 -12.04 15.73 23.93
C ARG A 112 -10.74 15.72 24.73
N GLU A 113 -10.73 15.11 25.92
CA GLU A 113 -9.53 14.96 26.74
C GLU A 113 -8.44 14.17 26.01
N ILE A 114 -8.81 13.07 25.34
CA ILE A 114 -7.87 12.26 24.55
C ILE A 114 -7.31 13.05 23.38
N ARG A 115 -8.16 13.75 22.62
CA ARG A 115 -7.72 14.59 21.51
C ARG A 115 -6.79 15.70 22.00
N ALA A 116 -7.09 16.31 23.13
CA ALA A 116 -6.25 17.33 23.76
C ALA A 116 -4.90 16.74 24.20
N ALA A 117 -4.88 15.56 24.82
CA ALA A 117 -3.65 14.88 25.24
C ALA A 117 -2.77 14.47 24.04
N ARG A 118 -3.37 13.93 22.98
CA ARG A 118 -2.64 13.59 21.73
C ARG A 118 -2.05 14.83 21.06
N LYS A 119 -2.82 15.92 21.02
CA LYS A 119 -2.33 17.21 20.52
C LYS A 119 -1.18 17.73 21.38
N ALA A 120 -1.30 17.67 22.70
CA ALA A 120 -0.24 18.10 23.63
C ALA A 120 1.05 17.29 23.43
N PHE A 121 0.95 15.98 23.19
CA PHE A 121 2.09 15.14 22.85
C PHE A 121 2.85 15.69 21.62
N PHE A 122 2.14 16.03 20.54
CA PHE A 122 2.77 16.55 19.34
C PHE A 122 3.24 18.02 19.47
N ALA A 123 2.63 18.80 20.36
CA ALA A 123 3.00 20.19 20.59
C ALA A 123 4.46 20.37 21.07
N MET A 124 5.07 19.31 21.63
CA MET A 124 6.45 19.31 22.10
C MET A 124 7.50 19.31 20.97
N TYR A 125 7.14 18.89 19.75
CA TYR A 125 8.08 18.80 18.63
C TYR A 125 8.09 20.07 17.80
N THR A 126 9.22 20.39 17.17
CA THR A 126 9.33 21.53 16.25
C THR A 126 8.47 21.33 14.99
N THR A 127 8.18 22.40 14.25
CA THR A 127 7.38 22.30 13.02
C THR A 127 8.05 21.40 11.98
N ALA A 128 9.38 21.44 11.86
CA ALA A 128 10.13 20.57 10.95
C ALA A 128 9.94 19.09 11.31
N GLU A 129 10.06 18.74 12.59
CA GLU A 129 9.86 17.37 13.08
C GLU A 129 8.43 16.89 12.91
N LEU A 130 7.43 17.75 13.09
CA LEU A 130 6.04 17.41 12.80
C LEU A 130 5.81 17.09 11.32
N ARG A 131 6.50 17.79 10.42
CA ARG A 131 6.46 17.48 8.97
C ARG A 131 7.09 16.13 8.66
N GLU A 132 8.17 15.77 9.33
CA GLU A 132 8.79 14.44 9.23
C GLU A 132 7.85 13.33 9.76
N ILE A 133 7.25 13.52 10.93
CA ILE A 133 6.26 12.59 11.51
C ILE A 133 5.08 12.42 10.56
N TYR A 134 4.52 13.52 10.04
CA TYR A 134 3.41 13.46 9.10
C TYR A 134 3.76 12.72 7.80
N ALA A 135 4.97 12.92 7.27
CA ALA A 135 5.47 12.22 6.08
C ALA A 135 5.52 10.70 6.29
N VAL A 136 6.09 10.26 7.42
CA VAL A 136 6.18 8.83 7.78
C VAL A 136 4.80 8.24 8.08
N ASN A 137 3.93 9.01 8.74
CA ASN A 137 2.54 8.61 8.99
C ASN A 137 1.80 8.30 7.68
N ASN A 138 1.84 9.23 6.72
CA ASN A 138 1.16 9.06 5.44
C ASN A 138 1.70 7.86 4.64
N PHE A 139 3.00 7.58 4.77
CA PHE A 139 3.60 6.38 4.21
C PHE A 139 3.03 5.10 4.82
N ILE A 140 2.92 5.03 6.16
CA ILE A 140 2.35 3.87 6.86
C ILE A 140 0.86 3.72 6.53
N GLU A 141 0.09 4.80 6.52
CA GLU A 141 -1.32 4.82 6.12
C GLU A 141 -1.51 4.33 4.67
N ALA A 142 -0.64 4.75 3.75
CA ALA A 142 -0.66 4.28 2.37
C ALA A 142 -0.37 2.76 2.30
N LEU A 143 0.66 2.27 3.02
CA LEU A 143 0.96 0.84 3.13
C LEU A 143 -0.19 0.04 3.76
N GLY A 144 -0.87 0.60 4.75
CA GLY A 144 -2.02 -0.01 5.42
C GLY A 144 -3.24 -0.10 4.52
N THR A 145 -3.55 1.00 3.83
CA THR A 145 -4.61 1.06 2.81
C THR A 145 -4.39 0.00 1.74
N TRP A 146 -3.14 -0.17 1.31
CA TRP A 146 -2.78 -1.25 0.39
C TRP A 146 -3.09 -2.64 0.93
N LEU A 147 -2.63 -2.93 2.15
CA LEU A 147 -2.77 -4.24 2.75
C LEU A 147 -4.25 -4.64 2.93
N VAL A 148 -5.08 -3.70 3.40
CA VAL A 148 -6.50 -3.94 3.67
C VAL A 148 -7.31 -4.08 2.38
N ARG A 149 -7.14 -3.18 1.40
CA ARG A 149 -7.87 -3.24 0.12
C ARG A 149 -7.67 -4.56 -0.60
N LYS A 150 -6.44 -5.10 -0.59
CA LYS A 150 -6.09 -6.34 -1.29
C LYS A 150 -6.86 -7.57 -0.79
N VAL A 151 -7.20 -7.63 0.49
CA VAL A 151 -7.68 -8.88 1.11
C VAL A 151 -9.15 -8.84 1.47
N LEU A 152 -9.69 -7.67 1.84
CA LEU A 152 -11.08 -7.58 2.29
C LEU A 152 -12.05 -7.24 1.16
N ASN A 153 -11.57 -6.77 0.00
CA ASN A 153 -12.41 -6.30 -1.11
C ASN A 153 -13.57 -5.39 -0.64
N GLN A 154 -13.28 -4.55 0.35
CA GLN A 154 -14.24 -3.67 0.98
C GLN A 154 -13.76 -2.23 0.82
N ASP A 155 -14.65 -1.37 0.34
CA ASP A 155 -14.48 0.08 0.22
C ASP A 155 -14.50 0.79 1.59
N TYR A 156 -13.97 0.19 2.66
CA TYR A 156 -13.80 0.90 3.92
C TYR A 156 -12.78 2.02 3.70
N ALA A 157 -13.32 3.24 3.62
CA ALA A 157 -12.69 4.40 3.01
C ALA A 157 -11.53 5.01 3.79
N ARG A 158 -11.15 4.48 4.96
CA ARG A 158 -10.02 4.98 5.76
C ARG A 158 -9.35 3.83 6.51
N CYS A 159 -8.07 3.59 6.23
CA CYS A 159 -7.27 2.55 6.89
C CYS A 159 -6.40 3.12 8.01
N ASP A 160 -6.91 4.13 8.71
CA ASP A 160 -6.25 4.75 9.86
C ASP A 160 -5.93 3.68 10.95
N HIS A 161 -6.60 2.53 10.91
CA HIS A 161 -6.27 1.33 11.69
C HIS A 161 -4.82 0.86 11.57
N ALA A 162 -4.15 1.09 10.43
CA ALA A 162 -2.77 0.66 10.22
C ALA A 162 -1.77 1.41 11.10
N ILE A 163 -2.00 2.71 11.34
CA ILE A 163 -1.15 3.51 12.23
C ILE A 163 -1.51 3.29 13.71
N VAL A 164 -2.69 2.73 14.01
CA VAL A 164 -3.14 2.50 15.38
C VAL A 164 -2.47 1.26 15.99
N VAL A 165 -2.10 0.25 15.18
CA VAL A 165 -1.41 -0.94 15.67
C VAL A 165 0.10 -0.71 15.85
N PRO A 166 0.78 -1.41 16.77
CA PRO A 166 2.22 -1.33 16.90
C PRO A 166 2.94 -1.62 15.58
N ALA A 167 4.00 -0.86 15.28
CA ALA A 167 4.73 -0.96 14.02
C ALA A 167 5.23 -2.38 13.71
N GLU A 168 5.58 -3.19 14.72
CA GLU A 168 5.96 -4.59 14.53
C GLU A 168 4.79 -5.47 14.07
N VAL A 169 3.58 -5.23 14.57
CA VAL A 169 2.37 -5.96 14.17
C VAL A 169 2.01 -5.57 12.74
N PHE A 170 2.10 -4.28 12.43
CA PHE A 170 1.89 -3.75 11.10
C PHE A 170 2.86 -4.36 10.08
N LEU A 171 4.17 -4.31 10.38
CA LEU A 171 5.21 -4.84 9.49
C LEU A 171 5.01 -6.34 9.25
N HIS A 172 4.67 -7.11 10.29
CA HIS A 172 4.37 -8.53 10.18
C HIS A 172 3.16 -8.78 9.25
N ALA A 173 2.08 -8.02 9.44
CA ALA A 173 0.90 -8.08 8.59
C ALA A 173 1.22 -7.75 7.12
N TYR A 174 2.07 -6.75 6.89
CA TYR A 174 2.53 -6.35 5.56
C TYR A 174 3.36 -7.45 4.88
N GLN A 175 4.35 -8.00 5.58
CA GLN A 175 5.23 -9.05 5.07
C GLN A 175 4.48 -10.35 4.76
N GLU A 176 3.56 -10.77 5.64
CA GLU A 176 2.70 -11.94 5.41
C GLU A 176 1.58 -11.68 4.39
N ARG A 177 1.40 -10.43 3.94
CA ARG A 177 0.27 -10.00 3.10
C ARG A 177 -1.08 -10.38 3.75
N ASN A 178 -1.17 -10.24 5.07
CA ASN A 178 -2.25 -10.75 5.89
C ASN A 178 -2.82 -9.67 6.84
N PRO A 179 -3.79 -8.85 6.39
CA PRO A 179 -4.41 -7.81 7.21
C PRO A 179 -5.22 -8.38 8.38
N ARG A 180 -5.53 -9.68 8.41
CA ARG A 180 -6.20 -10.27 9.57
C ARG A 180 -5.36 -10.17 10.84
N LEU A 181 -4.04 -10.02 10.71
CA LEU A 181 -3.16 -9.75 11.84
C LEU A 181 -3.42 -8.37 12.47
N ILE A 182 -3.75 -7.37 11.65
CA ILE A 182 -4.21 -6.04 12.12
C ILE A 182 -5.57 -6.19 12.80
N ASN A 183 -6.52 -6.90 12.17
CA ASN A 183 -7.87 -7.08 12.72
C ASN A 183 -7.86 -7.83 14.06
N ARG A 184 -6.99 -8.84 14.21
CA ARG A 184 -6.82 -9.59 15.46
C ARG A 184 -6.33 -8.68 16.59
N HIS A 185 -5.60 -7.61 16.26
CA HIS A 185 -5.17 -6.63 17.26
C HIS A 185 -6.36 -5.88 17.88
N PHE A 186 -7.45 -5.67 17.14
CA PHE A 186 -8.64 -4.95 17.60
C PHE A 186 -9.77 -5.84 18.14
N ALA A 187 -9.47 -7.12 18.40
CA ALA A 187 -10.37 -8.07 19.08
C ALA A 187 -11.80 -8.13 18.49
N HIS A 188 -11.95 -8.47 17.20
CA HIS A 188 -13.21 -8.86 16.53
C HIS A 188 -14.45 -7.92 16.59
N GLU A 189 -14.49 -6.90 17.44
CA GLU A 189 -15.72 -6.16 17.79
C GLU A 189 -15.88 -4.82 17.07
N THR A 190 -14.90 -4.34 16.29
CA THR A 190 -14.78 -2.91 15.97
C THR A 190 -14.92 -2.48 14.51
N PHE A 191 -15.22 -3.36 13.57
CA PHE A 191 -15.42 -2.90 12.17
C PHE A 191 -16.82 -2.35 11.89
N ALA A 192 -17.77 -2.51 12.83
CA ALA A 192 -19.16 -2.11 12.61
C ALA A 192 -19.48 -0.65 13.00
N GLY A 193 -18.61 0.02 13.76
CA GLY A 193 -18.78 1.42 14.17
C GLY A 193 -17.47 2.19 13.99
N ALA A 194 -17.51 3.31 13.26
CA ALA A 194 -16.35 4.18 13.09
C ALA A 194 -16.06 4.89 14.42
N ASN A 195 -15.18 4.34 15.25
CA ASN A 195 -14.72 5.05 16.44
C ASN A 195 -13.98 6.32 15.98
N ASN A 196 -14.55 7.48 16.31
CA ASN A 196 -14.08 8.79 15.84
C ASN A 196 -12.64 9.09 16.26
N LEU A 197 -12.12 8.47 17.32
CA LEU A 197 -10.75 8.64 17.79
C LEU A 197 -9.73 7.83 16.98
N LEU A 198 -10.15 6.85 16.19
CA LEU A 198 -9.25 6.15 15.28
C LEU A 198 -9.06 6.92 13.96
N VAL A 199 -10.07 7.69 13.57
CA VAL A 199 -9.99 8.55 12.39
C VAL A 199 -8.98 9.66 12.64
N GLY A 200 -8.02 9.82 11.72
CA GLY A 200 -6.98 10.85 11.84
C GLY A 200 -6.08 10.66 13.08
N TYR A 201 -5.89 9.41 13.53
CA TYR A 201 -5.22 9.06 14.79
C TYR A 201 -3.92 9.85 15.07
N VAL A 202 -3.04 9.99 14.07
CA VAL A 202 -1.85 10.86 14.11
C VAL A 202 -2.06 12.17 13.34
N THR A 203 -2.76 12.11 12.20
CA THR A 203 -2.98 13.26 11.31
C THR A 203 -3.68 14.43 11.98
N ASP A 204 -4.79 14.20 12.67
CA ASP A 204 -5.61 15.25 13.30
C ASP A 204 -4.83 16.03 14.39
N PRO A 205 -4.18 15.39 15.38
CA PRO A 205 -3.47 16.14 16.40
C PRO A 205 -2.24 16.88 15.84
N VAL A 206 -1.55 16.34 14.83
CA VAL A 206 -0.45 17.05 14.14
C VAL A 206 -0.98 18.30 13.43
N GLN A 207 -2.07 18.16 12.66
CA GLN A 207 -2.70 19.29 11.96
C GLN A 207 -3.25 20.34 12.93
N ALA A 208 -3.76 19.92 14.09
CA ALA A 208 -4.21 20.84 15.13
C ALA A 208 -3.08 21.71 15.66
N VAL A 209 -1.89 21.13 15.91
CA VAL A 209 -0.69 21.89 16.31
C VAL A 209 -0.23 22.84 15.22
N TRP A 210 -0.25 22.42 13.95
CA TRP A 210 0.08 23.30 12.82
C TRP A 210 -0.87 24.50 12.70
N LYS A 211 -2.17 24.26 12.85
CA LYS A 211 -3.17 25.32 12.81
C LYS A 211 -2.91 26.39 13.89
N GLU A 212 -2.52 25.98 15.09
CA GLU A 212 -2.15 26.92 16.17
C GLU A 212 -0.87 27.69 15.88
N ARG A 213 0.08 27.07 15.18
CA ARG A 213 1.33 27.70 14.75
C ARG A 213 1.17 28.57 13.50
N GLY A 214 -0.04 28.64 12.91
CA GLY A 214 -0.30 29.38 11.67
C GLY A 214 0.29 28.73 10.42
N GLU A 215 0.55 27.42 10.46
CA GLU A 215 1.10 26.65 9.35
C GLU A 215 -0.01 26.19 8.38
N VAL A 216 0.30 26.15 7.09
CA VAL A 216 -0.64 25.68 6.05
C VAL A 216 -0.56 24.15 5.94
N SER A 217 -1.72 23.50 5.79
CA SER A 217 -1.79 22.06 5.54
C SER A 217 -1.06 21.70 4.25
N LEU A 218 -0.19 20.69 4.31
CA LEU A 218 0.65 20.28 3.20
C LEU A 218 -0.08 19.29 2.28
N SER A 219 0.03 19.47 0.96
CA SER A 219 -0.45 18.51 -0.04
C SER A 219 0.57 17.39 -0.32
N ASP A 220 1.87 17.70 -0.25
CA ASP A 220 2.94 16.80 -0.70
C ASP A 220 3.80 16.35 0.49
N SER A 221 3.44 15.20 1.07
CA SER A 221 3.95 14.82 2.39
C SER A 221 5.37 14.24 2.43
N PHE A 222 5.85 13.59 1.36
CA PHE A 222 7.10 12.80 1.45
C PHE A 222 8.39 13.63 1.35
N ASN A 223 8.32 14.85 0.80
CA ASN A 223 9.49 15.73 0.59
C ASN A 223 10.12 16.25 1.90
N HIS A 224 9.51 15.94 3.05
CA HIS A 224 10.07 16.33 4.34
C HIS A 224 11.12 15.35 4.87
N ILE A 225 11.14 14.12 4.33
CA ILE A 225 12.19 13.14 4.64
C ILE A 225 13.29 13.19 3.60
N LEU A 226 12.94 13.32 2.31
CA LEU A 226 13.88 13.20 1.19
C LEU A 226 14.41 14.57 0.76
N ASP A 227 15.72 14.68 0.57
CA ASP A 227 16.36 15.86 -0.03
C ASP A 227 16.36 15.77 -1.55
N HIS A 228 16.46 14.54 -2.08
CA HIS A 228 16.48 14.25 -3.51
C HIS A 228 15.90 12.87 -3.82
N ILE A 229 15.17 12.78 -4.92
CA ILE A 229 14.61 11.53 -5.46
C ILE A 229 15.41 11.21 -6.74
N GLU A 230 16.16 10.10 -6.71
CA GLU A 230 17.15 9.75 -7.75
C GLU A 230 16.55 9.62 -9.15
N GLU A 231 15.26 9.28 -9.22
CA GLU A 231 14.58 8.94 -10.45
C GLU A 231 13.37 9.83 -10.73
N GLN A 232 13.29 11.02 -10.12
CA GLN A 232 12.12 11.91 -10.25
C GLN A 232 11.81 12.29 -11.70
N ASP A 233 12.86 12.34 -12.53
CA ASP A 233 12.81 12.78 -13.92
C ASP A 233 12.73 11.64 -14.93
N ASP A 234 12.65 10.38 -14.47
CA ASP A 234 12.55 9.25 -15.37
C ASP A 234 11.27 9.33 -16.21
N ILE A 235 11.42 8.94 -17.49
CA ILE A 235 10.36 8.91 -18.48
C ILE A 235 9.97 7.48 -18.84
N CYS A 236 8.69 7.30 -19.15
CA CYS A 236 8.18 6.06 -19.72
C CYS A 236 8.87 5.79 -21.05
N LYS A 237 9.53 4.64 -21.20
CA LYS A 237 10.22 4.26 -22.43
C LYS A 237 9.29 4.14 -23.65
N GLN A 238 8.00 3.90 -23.42
CA GLN A 238 7.04 3.61 -24.48
C GLN A 238 6.28 4.84 -24.97
N CYS A 239 6.01 5.81 -24.10
CA CYS A 239 5.24 7.01 -24.47
C CYS A 239 5.95 8.34 -24.15
N GLY A 240 7.14 8.29 -23.54
CA GLY A 240 7.92 9.48 -23.16
C GLY A 240 7.36 10.27 -21.97
N THR A 241 6.23 9.87 -21.38
CA THR A 241 5.65 10.58 -20.22
C THR A 241 6.58 10.49 -19.02
N LYS A 242 6.96 11.65 -18.47
CA LYS A 242 7.66 11.76 -17.19
C LYS A 242 6.75 11.31 -16.05
N ALA A 243 7.14 10.24 -15.36
CA ALA A 243 6.41 9.69 -14.21
C ALA A 243 7.32 9.30 -13.05
N GLY A 244 8.65 9.42 -13.23
CA GLY A 244 9.64 9.22 -12.20
C GLY A 244 9.50 7.88 -11.46
N ILE A 245 9.38 7.95 -10.13
CA ILE A 245 9.26 6.80 -9.23
C ILE A 245 8.00 5.94 -9.48
N GLU A 246 6.99 6.48 -10.16
CA GLU A 246 5.74 5.78 -10.52
C GLU A 246 5.88 4.91 -11.78
N LEU A 247 7.07 4.81 -12.38
CA LEU A 247 7.32 3.90 -13.51
C LEU A 247 7.51 2.45 -13.07
N TRP A 248 6.84 1.54 -13.78
CA TRP A 248 6.83 0.10 -13.56
C TRP A 248 7.96 -0.58 -14.33
N SER A 249 8.60 -1.58 -13.73
CA SER A 249 9.58 -2.47 -14.34
C SER A 249 9.71 -3.77 -13.54
N ALA A 250 10.34 -4.79 -14.08
CA ALA A 250 10.56 -6.06 -13.37
C ALA A 250 11.17 -5.88 -11.97
N SER A 251 12.04 -4.88 -11.80
CA SER A 251 12.69 -4.58 -10.52
C SER A 251 11.75 -4.11 -9.41
N ASN A 252 10.52 -3.68 -9.74
CA ASN A 252 9.60 -3.10 -8.75
C ASN A 252 8.16 -3.62 -8.81
N TRP A 253 7.84 -4.62 -9.63
CA TRP A 253 6.48 -5.18 -9.69
C TRP A 253 5.95 -5.65 -8.32
N ALA A 254 6.85 -6.17 -7.46
CA ALA A 254 6.51 -6.61 -6.12
C ALA A 254 6.31 -5.46 -5.11
N THR A 255 7.01 -4.34 -5.31
CA THR A 255 7.20 -3.28 -4.31
C THR A 255 6.49 -1.97 -4.65
N GLN A 256 6.07 -1.76 -5.91
CA GLN A 256 5.51 -0.49 -6.36
C GLN A 256 4.16 -0.14 -5.71
N ASN A 257 3.78 1.12 -5.90
CA ASN A 257 3.05 1.96 -4.97
C ASN A 257 1.62 1.50 -4.60
N ALA A 258 1.26 1.67 -3.32
CA ALA A 258 -0.09 1.44 -2.76
C ALA A 258 -1.22 2.17 -3.51
N THR A 259 -0.93 3.36 -4.04
CA THR A 259 -1.84 4.19 -4.85
C THR A 259 -2.06 3.62 -6.25
N SER A 260 -1.03 3.06 -6.86
CA SER A 260 -1.17 2.33 -8.13
C SER A 260 -1.76 0.93 -7.91
N LEU A 261 -1.99 0.48 -6.68
CA LEU A 261 -2.58 -0.83 -6.36
C LEU A 261 -4.10 -0.87 -6.24
N ALA A 262 -4.78 0.25 -6.52
CA ALA A 262 -6.10 0.14 -7.13
C ALA A 262 -6.00 -0.67 -8.43
N PHE A 263 -4.84 -0.73 -9.10
CA PHE A 263 -4.70 -1.35 -10.41
C PHE A 263 -4.93 -2.87 -10.43
N LEU A 264 -4.57 -3.68 -9.43
CA LEU A 264 -4.81 -5.13 -9.52
C LEU A 264 -6.29 -5.49 -9.34
N PRO A 265 -6.97 -5.05 -8.25
CA PRO A 265 -8.41 -5.20 -8.16
C PRO A 265 -9.11 -4.48 -9.32
N CYS A 266 -8.68 -3.30 -9.77
CA CYS A 266 -9.23 -2.64 -10.95
C CYS A 266 -8.99 -3.44 -12.25
N ILE A 267 -7.84 -4.07 -12.48
CA ILE A 267 -7.62 -5.00 -13.60
C ILE A 267 -8.61 -6.17 -13.50
N LEU A 268 -8.88 -6.68 -12.29
CA LEU A 268 -9.72 -7.86 -12.07
C LEU A 268 -11.23 -7.56 -11.97
N GLU A 269 -11.61 -6.35 -11.58
CA GLU A 269 -12.97 -5.88 -11.31
C GLU A 269 -13.49 -4.99 -12.44
N THR A 270 -12.66 -4.05 -12.93
CA THR A 270 -12.97 -3.26 -14.14
C THR A 270 -12.54 -3.97 -15.42
N LEU A 271 -11.87 -5.13 -15.30
CA LEU A 271 -11.58 -6.07 -16.38
C LEU A 271 -11.03 -5.32 -17.58
N HIS A 272 -9.78 -4.93 -17.47
CA HIS A 272 -9.00 -4.52 -18.61
C HIS A 272 -8.69 -5.77 -19.46
N MET A 273 -9.71 -6.39 -20.05
CA MET A 273 -9.59 -7.40 -21.10
C MET A 273 -10.02 -6.76 -22.43
N ALA A 274 -9.55 -7.31 -23.55
CA ALA A 274 -9.90 -6.79 -24.86
C ALA A 274 -11.43 -6.90 -25.12
N GLY A 275 -12.01 -5.84 -25.68
CA GLY A 275 -13.42 -5.81 -26.11
C GLY A 275 -14.44 -6.03 -24.99
N GLU A 276 -15.30 -7.01 -25.18
CA GLU A 276 -16.50 -7.32 -24.35
C GLU A 276 -16.25 -8.50 -23.39
N LEU A 277 -15.04 -9.08 -23.39
CA LEU A 277 -14.62 -10.08 -22.40
C LEU A 277 -14.86 -9.67 -20.93
N PRO A 278 -14.75 -8.38 -20.55
CA PRO A 278 -15.14 -7.90 -19.22
C PRO A 278 -16.57 -8.22 -18.80
N HIS A 279 -17.44 -8.55 -19.75
CA HIS A 279 -18.82 -8.90 -19.48
C HIS A 279 -19.13 -10.37 -19.76
N ASN A 280 -18.14 -11.16 -20.21
CA ASN A 280 -18.27 -12.60 -20.36
C ASN A 280 -18.10 -13.27 -18.98
N ALA A 281 -19.22 -13.59 -18.33
CA ALA A 281 -19.25 -14.17 -16.99
C ALA A 281 -18.45 -15.49 -16.89
N TRP A 282 -18.44 -16.29 -17.96
CA TRP A 282 -17.71 -17.55 -18.00
C TRP A 282 -16.20 -17.33 -17.94
N GLU A 283 -15.65 -16.54 -18.87
CA GLU A 283 -14.20 -16.30 -18.91
C GLU A 283 -13.71 -15.52 -17.68
N ARG A 284 -14.54 -14.61 -17.14
CA ARG A 284 -14.27 -13.96 -15.87
C ARG A 284 -14.16 -14.95 -14.72
N ALA A 285 -15.06 -15.93 -14.63
CA ALA A 285 -15.04 -16.92 -13.58
C ALA A 285 -13.75 -17.76 -13.64
N VAL A 286 -13.30 -18.11 -14.85
CA VAL A 286 -12.03 -18.82 -15.06
C VAL A 286 -10.85 -17.95 -14.64
N LEU A 287 -10.79 -16.69 -15.08
CA LEU A 287 -9.75 -15.74 -14.66
C LEU A 287 -9.69 -15.59 -13.14
N GLN A 288 -10.85 -15.36 -12.50
CA GLN A 288 -10.96 -15.24 -11.05
C GLN A 288 -10.52 -16.52 -10.34
N ALA A 289 -10.84 -17.70 -10.87
CA ALA A 289 -10.39 -18.97 -10.31
C ALA A 289 -8.87 -19.11 -10.35
N HIS A 290 -8.21 -18.69 -11.45
CA HIS A 290 -6.74 -18.65 -11.51
C HIS A 290 -6.15 -17.66 -10.50
N MET A 291 -6.72 -16.45 -10.38
CA MET A 291 -6.23 -15.46 -9.42
C MET A 291 -6.40 -15.91 -7.97
N ARG A 292 -7.51 -16.60 -7.64
CA ARG A 292 -7.75 -17.19 -6.31
C ARG A 292 -6.77 -18.31 -5.95
N ARG A 293 -6.10 -18.93 -6.94
CA ARG A 293 -5.03 -19.90 -6.69
C ARG A 293 -3.71 -19.25 -6.26
N GLY A 294 -3.68 -17.91 -6.13
CA GLY A 294 -2.54 -17.19 -5.56
C GLY A 294 -1.51 -16.71 -6.57
N VAL A 295 -1.88 -16.59 -7.85
CA VAL A 295 -1.00 -15.95 -8.86
C VAL A 295 -0.70 -14.53 -8.39
N SER A 296 0.58 -14.22 -8.16
CA SER A 296 0.98 -12.87 -7.79
C SER A 296 0.96 -11.94 -9.01
N LEU A 297 0.87 -10.62 -8.77
CA LEU A 297 0.99 -9.64 -9.88
C LEU A 297 2.34 -9.79 -10.60
N GLU A 298 3.40 -10.04 -9.85
CA GLU A 298 4.74 -10.23 -10.38
C GLU A 298 4.80 -11.43 -11.34
N ASP A 299 4.28 -12.59 -10.91
CA ASP A 299 4.21 -13.79 -11.76
C ASP A 299 3.35 -13.52 -13.01
N LEU A 300 2.19 -12.88 -12.83
CA LEU A 300 1.32 -12.54 -13.95
C LEU A 300 2.02 -11.64 -14.97
N LEU A 301 2.68 -10.56 -14.53
CA LEU A 301 3.39 -9.67 -15.43
C LEU A 301 4.57 -10.37 -16.11
N ALA A 302 5.35 -11.16 -15.37
CA ALA A 302 6.43 -11.95 -15.93
C ALA A 302 5.93 -12.90 -17.03
N GLU A 303 4.84 -13.62 -16.78
CA GLU A 303 4.22 -14.52 -17.75
C GLU A 303 3.65 -13.77 -18.97
N LEU A 304 3.04 -12.59 -18.77
CA LEU A 304 2.55 -11.76 -19.88
C LEU A 304 3.69 -11.27 -20.78
N PHE A 305 4.80 -10.83 -20.19
CA PHE A 305 6.01 -10.42 -20.93
C PHE A 305 6.69 -11.59 -21.66
N ALA A 306 6.67 -12.79 -21.06
CA ALA A 306 7.18 -14.01 -21.71
C ALA A 306 6.27 -14.46 -22.88
N LEU A 307 4.95 -14.30 -22.74
CA LEU A 307 3.99 -14.69 -23.76
C LEU A 307 4.01 -13.78 -24.98
N LYS A 308 4.05 -12.46 -24.76
CA LYS A 308 4.09 -11.35 -25.72
C LYS A 308 4.04 -11.75 -27.21
N ARG A 309 2.82 -11.99 -27.72
CA ARG A 309 2.59 -12.47 -29.10
C ARG A 309 2.28 -11.35 -30.10
N LEU A 310 1.96 -10.14 -29.63
CA LEU A 310 1.52 -9.05 -30.51
C LEU A 310 2.70 -8.24 -31.07
N PRO A 311 2.79 -8.01 -32.40
CA PRO A 311 3.92 -7.30 -33.01
C PRO A 311 4.18 -5.91 -32.44
N ALA A 312 3.13 -5.17 -32.08
CA ALA A 312 3.20 -3.82 -31.51
C ALA A 312 3.99 -3.73 -30.18
N PHE A 313 4.22 -4.86 -29.51
CA PHE A 313 4.96 -4.93 -28.24
C PHE A 313 6.27 -5.69 -28.38
N SER A 314 6.65 -6.14 -29.58
CA SER A 314 7.86 -6.96 -29.82
C SER A 314 9.14 -6.34 -29.24
N SER A 315 9.24 -5.01 -29.19
CA SER A 315 10.38 -4.29 -28.60
C SER A 315 10.33 -4.11 -27.07
N TRP A 316 9.18 -4.33 -26.43
CA TRP A 316 8.98 -4.08 -25.00
C TRP A 316 9.72 -5.13 -24.17
N ARG A 317 10.45 -4.69 -23.15
CA ARG A 317 11.18 -5.58 -22.24
C ARG A 317 10.63 -5.44 -20.82
N PRO A 318 10.69 -6.50 -20.00
CA PRO A 318 10.24 -6.43 -18.62
C PRO A 318 11.08 -5.43 -17.79
N GLU A 319 12.33 -5.16 -18.17
CA GLU A 319 13.20 -4.16 -17.54
C GLU A 319 12.88 -2.71 -17.97
N ASP A 320 12.02 -2.52 -18.97
CA ASP A 320 11.66 -1.17 -19.42
C ASP A 320 10.85 -0.45 -18.35
N ALA A 321 11.27 0.75 -17.98
CA ALA A 321 10.49 1.64 -17.12
C ALA A 321 9.28 2.18 -17.89
N ILE A 322 8.07 1.74 -17.54
CA ILE A 322 6.83 2.10 -18.23
C ILE A 322 5.79 2.72 -17.30
N CYS A 323 5.05 3.72 -17.76
CA CYS A 323 4.00 4.32 -16.94
C CYS A 323 2.79 3.39 -16.80
N LEU A 324 1.96 3.64 -15.78
CA LEU A 324 0.75 2.86 -15.51
C LEU A 324 -0.18 2.74 -16.73
N ASN A 325 -0.30 3.78 -17.56
CA ASN A 325 -1.14 3.73 -18.76
C ASN A 325 -0.58 2.78 -19.85
N CYS A 326 0.74 2.75 -20.01
CA CYS A 326 1.38 1.82 -20.93
C CYS A 326 1.28 0.38 -20.42
N LEU A 327 1.47 0.16 -19.12
CA LEU A 327 1.28 -1.14 -18.49
C LEU A 327 -0.18 -1.62 -18.61
N LYS A 328 -1.15 -0.74 -18.34
CA LYS A 328 -2.59 -0.96 -18.59
C LYS A 328 -2.84 -1.50 -19.99
N ARG A 329 -2.40 -0.75 -21.00
CA ARG A 329 -2.56 -1.14 -22.40
C ARG A 329 -1.93 -2.50 -22.70
N PHE A 330 -0.73 -2.75 -22.18
CA PHE A 330 -0.04 -4.03 -22.36
C PHE A 330 -0.83 -5.20 -21.78
N VAL A 331 -1.26 -5.08 -20.52
CA VAL A 331 -2.07 -6.10 -19.84
C VAL A 331 -3.38 -6.33 -20.59
N THR A 332 -4.10 -5.28 -21.00
CA THR A 332 -5.37 -5.42 -21.74
C THR A 332 -5.25 -6.27 -22.99
N GLN A 333 -4.16 -6.08 -23.73
CA GLN A 333 -3.97 -6.75 -25.01
C GLN A 333 -3.40 -8.17 -24.88
N HIS A 334 -2.89 -8.57 -23.72
CA HIS A 334 -2.26 -9.88 -23.53
C HIS A 334 -2.99 -10.79 -22.52
N LEU A 335 -3.80 -10.24 -21.61
CA LEU A 335 -4.43 -11.00 -20.53
C LEU A 335 -5.34 -12.13 -21.05
N HIS A 336 -6.09 -11.89 -22.13
CA HIS A 336 -6.94 -12.90 -22.75
C HIS A 336 -6.12 -14.04 -23.41
N LEU A 337 -4.95 -13.71 -23.98
CA LEU A 337 -4.04 -14.71 -24.55
C LEU A 337 -3.40 -15.56 -23.46
N TRP A 338 -3.03 -14.93 -22.35
CA TRP A 338 -2.52 -15.62 -21.17
C TRP A 338 -3.56 -16.58 -20.60
N LEU A 339 -4.81 -16.12 -20.46
CA LEU A 339 -5.90 -16.95 -19.98
C LEU A 339 -6.14 -18.15 -20.91
N LEU A 340 -6.10 -17.95 -22.23
CA LEU A 340 -6.23 -19.03 -23.20
C LEU A 340 -5.14 -20.09 -23.04
N GLU A 341 -3.89 -19.68 -22.80
CA GLU A 341 -2.78 -20.61 -22.55
C GLU A 341 -2.98 -21.39 -21.24
N ARG A 342 -3.40 -20.72 -20.15
CA ARG A 342 -3.74 -21.39 -18.89
C ARG A 342 -4.85 -22.43 -19.05
N LYS A 343 -5.86 -22.16 -19.90
CA LYS A 343 -6.93 -23.12 -20.23
C LYS A 343 -6.36 -24.36 -20.95
N ARG A 344 -5.46 -24.16 -21.91
CA ARG A 344 -4.79 -25.25 -22.64
C ARG A 344 -3.97 -26.13 -21.70
N GLU A 345 -3.13 -25.52 -20.87
CA GLU A 345 -2.30 -26.23 -19.89
C GLU A 345 -3.14 -27.02 -18.88
N ALA A 346 -4.27 -26.47 -18.45
CA ALA A 346 -5.19 -27.14 -17.54
C ALA A 346 -6.05 -28.22 -18.23
N GLY A 347 -5.88 -28.46 -19.54
CA GLY A 347 -6.70 -29.40 -20.32
C GLY A 347 -8.19 -29.02 -20.36
N GLN A 348 -8.52 -27.74 -20.15
CA GLN A 348 -9.90 -27.28 -20.22
C GLN A 348 -10.40 -27.32 -21.66
N PHE A 349 -11.68 -27.61 -21.84
CA PHE A 349 -12.32 -27.55 -23.15
C PHE A 349 -12.25 -26.12 -23.71
N ILE A 350 -11.80 -26.00 -24.95
CA ILE A 350 -11.77 -24.75 -25.72
C ILE A 350 -12.65 -25.00 -26.94
N GLY A 351 -13.81 -24.36 -26.96
CA GLY A 351 -14.74 -24.44 -28.09
C GLY A 351 -14.15 -23.84 -29.38
N PRO A 352 -14.85 -23.99 -30.51
CA PRO A 352 -14.49 -23.28 -31.73
C PRO A 352 -14.49 -21.76 -31.48
N ASP A 353 -13.59 -21.04 -32.16
CA ASP A 353 -13.53 -19.58 -32.08
C ASP A 353 -14.86 -18.94 -32.44
N CYS A 354 -15.33 -18.05 -31.56
CA CYS A 354 -16.49 -17.22 -31.83
C CYS A 354 -16.19 -16.31 -33.04
N TRP A 355 -17.16 -16.17 -33.94
CA TRP A 355 -17.04 -15.26 -35.09
C TRP A 355 -16.67 -13.84 -34.68
N TYR A 356 -17.24 -13.35 -33.58
CA TYR A 356 -16.99 -12.01 -33.03
C TYR A 356 -15.79 -11.95 -32.08
N GLY A 357 -15.17 -13.09 -31.75
CA GLY A 357 -14.05 -13.17 -30.82
C GLY A 357 -14.32 -12.48 -29.49
N TYR A 358 -13.32 -11.75 -28.99
CA TYR A 358 -13.42 -10.97 -27.75
C TYR A 358 -14.35 -9.74 -27.86
N HIS A 359 -14.89 -9.42 -29.03
CA HIS A 359 -15.91 -8.39 -29.25
C HIS A 359 -17.34 -8.94 -29.26
N CYS A 360 -17.54 -10.23 -28.97
CA CYS A 360 -18.87 -10.83 -28.98
C CYS A 360 -19.80 -10.16 -27.96
N ARG A 361 -20.99 -9.74 -28.41
CA ARG A 361 -22.07 -9.21 -27.55
C ARG A 361 -23.27 -10.15 -27.43
N VAL A 362 -23.26 -11.30 -28.10
CA VAL A 362 -24.38 -12.25 -28.13
C VAL A 362 -24.74 -12.69 -26.71
N HIS A 363 -23.72 -13.01 -25.89
CA HIS A 363 -23.92 -13.38 -24.49
C HIS A 363 -24.49 -12.24 -23.63
N LEU A 364 -24.32 -10.97 -24.04
CA LEU A 364 -24.86 -9.81 -23.33
C LEU A 364 -26.30 -9.52 -23.72
N ILE A 365 -26.60 -9.56 -25.01
CA ILE A 365 -27.90 -9.16 -25.54
C ILE A 365 -28.95 -10.23 -25.23
N HIS A 366 -28.57 -11.50 -25.27
CA HIS A 366 -29.50 -12.62 -25.13
C HIS A 366 -29.40 -13.36 -23.79
N HIS A 367 -28.49 -12.95 -22.90
CA HIS A 367 -28.15 -13.70 -21.69
C HIS A 367 -27.82 -15.18 -21.98
N ASP A 368 -27.25 -15.44 -23.16
CA ASP A 368 -26.99 -16.78 -23.65
C ASP A 368 -25.67 -17.31 -23.05
N GLU A 369 -25.78 -17.87 -21.85
CA GLU A 369 -24.67 -18.52 -21.15
C GLU A 369 -24.15 -19.75 -21.93
N GLU A 370 -25.02 -20.42 -22.70
CA GLU A 370 -24.64 -21.56 -23.50
C GLU A 370 -23.70 -21.14 -24.64
N HIS A 371 -23.95 -19.99 -25.28
CA HIS A 371 -23.02 -19.40 -26.25
C HIS A 371 -21.67 -19.08 -25.61
N ALA A 372 -21.65 -18.42 -24.45
CA ALA A 372 -20.42 -18.07 -23.73
C ALA A 372 -19.57 -19.31 -23.39
N ARG A 373 -20.23 -20.45 -23.11
CA ARG A 373 -19.57 -21.71 -22.77
C ARG A 373 -19.13 -22.51 -23.98
N SER A 374 -19.90 -22.47 -25.07
CA SER A 374 -19.71 -23.34 -26.24
C SER A 374 -18.67 -22.82 -27.21
N PHE A 375 -18.39 -21.51 -27.22
CA PHE A 375 -17.44 -20.88 -28.12
C PHE A 375 -16.24 -20.28 -27.37
N ASN A 376 -15.10 -20.22 -28.04
CA ASN A 376 -13.93 -19.50 -27.54
C ASN A 376 -14.06 -18.00 -27.85
N HIS A 377 -14.13 -17.15 -26.82
CA HIS A 377 -14.12 -15.69 -26.97
C HIS A 377 -12.73 -15.08 -26.75
N LEU A 378 -11.72 -15.87 -26.35
CA LEU A 378 -10.33 -15.43 -26.17
C LEU A 378 -9.56 -15.37 -27.50
N CYS A 379 -10.25 -15.16 -28.61
CA CYS A 379 -9.71 -15.10 -29.96
C CYS A 379 -10.07 -13.76 -30.62
N GLN A 380 -9.34 -13.41 -31.69
CA GLN A 380 -9.67 -12.28 -32.54
C GLN A 380 -10.95 -12.58 -33.35
N ALA A 381 -11.72 -11.54 -33.68
CA ALA A 381 -12.89 -11.67 -34.54
C ALA A 381 -12.49 -12.14 -35.95
N ARG A 382 -13.25 -13.07 -36.52
CA ARG A 382 -13.10 -13.53 -37.90
C ARG A 382 -13.99 -12.64 -38.78
N GLY A 383 -13.45 -11.58 -39.37
CA GLY A 383 -14.15 -10.80 -40.41
C GLY A 383 -14.65 -9.41 -40.04
N TYR A 384 -14.22 -8.84 -38.91
CA TYR A 384 -14.35 -7.40 -38.67
C TYR A 384 -13.05 -6.72 -39.13
N TRP A 385 -13.12 -6.17 -40.35
CA TRP A 385 -12.31 -5.10 -40.95
C TRP A 385 -10.77 -5.09 -40.73
N ASP A 386 -10.05 -5.39 -41.81
CA ASP A 386 -8.88 -4.60 -42.23
C ASP A 386 -9.41 -3.22 -42.72
N ASP A 387 -9.92 -2.38 -41.83
CA ASP A 387 -10.05 -0.95 -42.12
C ASP A 387 -8.68 -0.32 -41.90
N GLY A 388 -7.89 -0.36 -42.98
CA GLY A 388 -6.52 0.11 -43.06
C GLY A 388 -6.30 1.41 -42.28
N SER A 389 -5.47 1.33 -41.26
CA SER A 389 -4.85 2.46 -40.57
C SER A 389 -3.33 2.34 -40.63
#